data_AF-L9XN28-F1
#
_entry.id   AF-L9XN28-F1
#
_cell.length_a   1.000
_cell.length_b   1.000
_cell.length_c   1.000
_cell.angle_alpha   90.00
_cell.angle_beta   90.00
_cell.angle_gamma   90.00
#
_symmetry.space_group_name_H-M   'P 1'
#
loop_
_entity.id
_entity.type
_entity.pdbx_description
1 polymer ?
#
loop_
_entity_poly.entity_id
_entity_poly.type
_entity_poly.pdbx_seq_one_letter_code
_entity_poly.pdbx_strand_id
1 'polypeptide(L)'
;MVPPTTRRRYLSGLAIAASASLGGCLSNAATNDDDPDADADDAPNDESEPDSETQPSSDDVSGTPETLLRQYVETSAEASDPAEVGAYFHPIHPFHPDTLEAETAEAWLLKDDPVSEIETETTDRDVTPNAVLSAPVLQASSIERDAVADALEGERTAVVDVSVIDESGETTAFNAVTVTADGEWSILAQGIETDDRPKEPSSFDARVVEDIEFDAEADRARVQLVDSPVADSVTAKAETAYSSRSSSTPAVIDYFDLSLDPDGDEVVVTATVDGETRPVHREQYPVADRAVDEISFDERPDTELFDATARVEFTGEQTGDRIVVESTVQGDEASIEPADTATHLTVGVDAEDDEVVVTLTDGEEPEEIHRERYYP
;
A
#
# COMPACT_ATOMS: atom_id res chain seq x y z
N MET A 1 74.79 -4.70 -0.93
CA MET A 1 73.40 -5.08 -1.29
C MET A 1 72.93 -4.04 -2.29
N VAL A 2 73.23 -4.19 -3.59
CA VAL A 2 72.52 -4.99 -4.63
C VAL A 2 71.02 -4.63 -4.73
N PRO A 3 70.58 -3.98 -5.85
CA PRO A 3 69.20 -3.55 -6.14
C PRO A 3 68.48 -4.53 -7.13
N PRO A 4 67.50 -4.11 -7.98
CA PRO A 4 66.06 -4.40 -7.95
C PRO A 4 65.56 -5.36 -9.08
N THR A 5 64.23 -5.40 -9.32
CA THR A 5 63.46 -5.72 -10.57
C THR A 5 62.60 -7.01 -10.66
N THR A 6 61.28 -6.79 -10.69
CA THR A 6 60.28 -7.08 -11.76
C THR A 6 59.94 -8.52 -12.21
N ARG A 7 58.65 -8.67 -12.59
CA ARG A 7 57.99 -9.60 -13.59
C ARG A 7 57.18 -10.74 -12.92
N ARG A 8 55.98 -11.12 -13.37
CA ARG A 8 55.32 -10.99 -14.70
C ARG A 8 53.82 -11.40 -14.61
N ARG A 9 53.03 -10.79 -15.50
CA ARG A 9 51.77 -11.27 -16.10
C ARG A 9 51.75 -12.79 -16.39
N TYR A 10 50.59 -13.42 -16.17
CA TYR A 10 50.06 -14.47 -17.05
C TYR A 10 48.62 -14.12 -17.45
N LEU A 11 48.47 -13.83 -18.74
CA LEU A 11 47.23 -13.95 -19.49
C LEU A 11 47.05 -15.43 -19.85
N SER A 12 45.86 -15.97 -19.63
CA SER A 12 45.33 -17.22 -20.21
C SER A 12 43.81 -17.01 -20.21
N GLY A 13 43.09 -16.82 -21.31
CA GLY A 13 43.28 -17.37 -22.65
C GLY A 13 42.53 -18.68 -22.77
N LEU A 14 41.20 -18.66 -22.68
CA LEU A 14 40.36 -19.81 -23.03
C LEU A 14 39.17 -19.31 -23.85
N ALA A 15 39.26 -19.54 -25.16
CA ALA A 15 38.18 -19.44 -26.12
C ALA A 15 37.64 -20.86 -26.33
N ILE A 16 36.32 -21.05 -26.20
CA ILE A 16 35.61 -22.17 -26.83
C ILE A 16 34.43 -21.58 -27.58
N ALA A 17 34.38 -21.90 -28.87
CA ALA A 17 33.40 -21.49 -29.83
C ALA A 17 32.26 -22.52 -29.94
N ALA A 18 31.07 -21.98 -30.25
CA ALA A 18 30.01 -22.50 -31.11
C ALA A 18 29.37 -23.86 -30.80
N SER A 19 28.03 -23.85 -30.72
CA SER A 19 27.16 -24.61 -31.63
C SER A 19 25.74 -24.02 -31.63
N ALA A 20 25.37 -23.35 -32.74
CA ALA A 20 23.99 -23.15 -33.10
C ALA A 20 23.46 -24.43 -33.77
N SER A 21 22.34 -24.96 -33.28
CA SER A 21 21.59 -26.02 -33.96
C SER A 21 20.24 -25.48 -34.39
N LEU A 22 20.20 -24.92 -35.60
CA LEU A 22 18.97 -24.78 -36.37
C LEU A 22 18.53 -26.18 -36.82
N GLY A 23 17.47 -26.68 -36.18
CA GLY A 23 16.76 -27.88 -36.61
C GLY A 23 15.52 -27.50 -37.41
N GLY A 24 15.67 -27.27 -38.71
CA GLY A 24 14.56 -27.21 -39.65
C GLY A 24 14.11 -28.61 -40.06
N CYS A 25 12.83 -28.92 -39.96
CA CYS A 25 12.20 -30.05 -40.64
C CYS A 25 11.16 -29.52 -41.64
N LEU A 26 11.61 -29.34 -42.88
CA LEU A 26 10.75 -29.30 -44.07
C LEU A 26 10.92 -30.65 -44.77
N SER A 27 9.93 -31.54 -44.65
CA SER A 27 9.81 -32.73 -45.49
C SER A 27 8.93 -32.41 -46.69
N ASN A 28 9.58 -32.21 -47.83
CA ASN A 28 8.96 -32.11 -49.15
C ASN A 28 8.86 -33.52 -49.76
N ALA A 29 7.65 -34.03 -49.93
CA ALA A 29 7.38 -35.21 -50.75
C ALA A 29 6.76 -34.76 -52.07
N ALA A 30 7.57 -34.78 -53.13
CA ALA A 30 7.08 -34.64 -54.49
C ALA A 30 6.70 -36.02 -55.05
N THR A 31 5.47 -36.17 -55.53
CA THR A 31 5.12 -37.15 -56.56
C THR A 31 4.14 -36.46 -57.51
N ASN A 32 4.53 -36.37 -58.78
CA ASN A 32 3.72 -35.84 -59.89
C ASN A 32 2.46 -36.70 -60.10
N ASP A 33 1.36 -36.09 -60.55
CA ASP A 33 0.93 -36.14 -61.96
C ASP A 33 -0.41 -35.39 -62.17
N ASP A 34 -0.35 -34.49 -63.15
CA ASP A 34 -1.35 -34.06 -64.14
C ASP A 34 -2.84 -33.77 -63.83
N ASP A 35 -3.18 -32.57 -64.29
CA ASP A 35 -4.36 -32.08 -65.01
C ASP A 35 -5.43 -31.26 -64.26
N PRO A 36 -5.81 -30.07 -64.78
CA PRO A 36 -6.73 -29.13 -64.16
C PRO A 36 -8.15 -29.34 -64.68
N ASP A 37 -9.15 -29.07 -63.85
CA ASP A 37 -10.34 -28.32 -64.29
C ASP A 37 -11.26 -27.96 -63.12
N ALA A 38 -11.58 -26.66 -63.10
CA ALA A 38 -12.91 -26.09 -62.89
C ALA A 38 -13.56 -26.03 -61.48
N ASP A 39 -13.87 -24.77 -61.16
CA ASP A 39 -15.10 -24.27 -60.52
C ASP A 39 -15.24 -24.25 -58.99
N ALA A 40 -14.89 -23.05 -58.47
CA ALA A 40 -15.78 -22.14 -57.72
C ALA A 40 -16.66 -22.72 -56.59
N ASP A 41 -16.20 -22.44 -55.36
CA ASP A 41 -16.92 -21.85 -54.23
C ASP A 41 -18.39 -22.24 -54.02
N ASP A 42 -18.59 -23.22 -53.14
CA ASP A 42 -19.80 -23.36 -52.34
C ASP A 42 -19.38 -23.31 -50.86
N ALA A 43 -19.69 -22.19 -50.20
CA ALA A 43 -19.51 -22.03 -48.76
C ALA A 43 -20.89 -22.06 -48.09
N PRO A 44 -21.00 -22.79 -46.96
CA PRO A 44 -21.72 -22.23 -45.84
C PRO A 44 -20.88 -22.25 -44.56
N ASN A 45 -21.02 -21.15 -43.82
CA ASN A 45 -20.56 -20.90 -42.46
C ASN A 45 -20.53 -22.14 -41.56
N ASP A 46 -19.42 -22.32 -40.88
CA ASP A 46 -19.39 -22.99 -39.57
C ASP A 46 -18.89 -21.96 -38.54
N GLU A 47 -19.68 -21.79 -37.48
CA GLU A 47 -19.50 -20.82 -36.41
C GLU A 47 -18.40 -21.35 -35.48
N SER A 48 -17.26 -20.66 -35.41
CA SER A 48 -16.27 -20.91 -34.36
C SER A 48 -16.57 -20.02 -33.16
N GLU A 49 -16.96 -20.67 -32.05
CA GLU A 49 -16.96 -20.10 -30.71
C GLU A 49 -15.53 -19.68 -30.31
N PRO A 50 -15.35 -18.61 -29.51
CA PRO A 50 -14.02 -18.14 -29.15
C PRO A 50 -13.33 -19.10 -28.16
N ASP A 51 -12.05 -19.34 -28.42
CA ASP A 51 -11.14 -20.14 -27.61
C ASP A 51 -11.13 -19.68 -26.15
N SER A 52 -11.30 -20.64 -25.23
CA SER A 52 -11.07 -20.44 -23.81
C SER A 52 -9.57 -20.29 -23.57
N GLU A 53 -9.17 -19.14 -23.03
CA GLU A 53 -7.80 -18.88 -22.58
C GLU A 53 -7.42 -19.93 -21.52
N THR A 54 -6.45 -20.77 -21.88
CA THR A 54 -5.97 -21.85 -21.05
C THR A 54 -5.00 -21.27 -20.03
N GLN A 55 -5.40 -21.20 -18.77
CA GLN A 55 -4.48 -20.86 -17.69
C GLN A 55 -3.31 -21.88 -17.63
N PRO A 56 -2.07 -21.44 -17.38
CA PRO A 56 -0.92 -22.33 -17.33
C PRO A 56 -1.09 -23.37 -16.21
N SER A 57 -0.85 -24.64 -16.53
CA SER A 57 -0.97 -25.78 -15.60
C SER A 57 0.18 -25.81 -14.60
N SER A 58 -0.05 -26.33 -13.38
CA SER A 58 0.89 -26.31 -12.24
C SER A 58 2.29 -26.85 -12.54
N ASP A 59 2.43 -27.62 -13.61
CA ASP A 59 3.62 -28.38 -13.97
C ASP A 59 4.68 -27.60 -14.79
N ASP A 60 4.40 -26.37 -15.24
CA ASP A 60 5.30 -25.60 -16.12
C ASP A 60 6.15 -24.51 -15.43
N VAL A 61 5.93 -24.24 -14.14
CA VAL A 61 6.68 -23.21 -13.38
C VAL A 61 7.76 -23.88 -12.54
N SER A 62 9.01 -23.43 -12.68
CA SER A 62 10.14 -23.95 -11.91
C SER A 62 10.21 -23.33 -10.51
N GLY A 63 10.33 -24.17 -9.48
CA GLY A 63 10.56 -23.73 -8.10
C GLY A 63 9.31 -23.31 -7.33
N THR A 64 9.51 -22.60 -6.22
CA THR A 64 8.45 -22.09 -5.34
C THR A 64 8.81 -20.68 -4.87
N PRO A 65 7.81 -19.82 -4.59
CA PRO A 65 8.03 -18.48 -4.02
C PRO A 65 8.94 -18.45 -2.79
N GLU A 66 8.79 -19.42 -1.87
CA GLU A 66 9.61 -19.52 -0.66
C GLU A 66 11.06 -19.85 -1.00
N THR A 67 11.27 -20.70 -2.00
CA THR A 67 12.63 -21.06 -2.44
C THR A 67 13.28 -19.86 -3.13
N LEU A 68 12.54 -19.09 -3.93
CA LEU A 68 13.03 -17.85 -4.53
C LEU A 68 13.53 -16.87 -3.46
N LEU A 69 12.70 -16.56 -2.46
CA LEU A 69 13.08 -15.56 -1.45
C LEU A 69 14.20 -16.04 -0.53
N ARG A 70 14.24 -17.32 -0.19
CA ARG A 70 15.37 -17.89 0.54
C ARG A 70 16.67 -17.72 -0.25
N GLN A 71 16.67 -18.07 -1.54
CA GLN A 71 17.84 -17.94 -2.41
C GLN A 71 18.23 -16.48 -2.62
N TYR A 72 17.28 -15.56 -2.74
CA TYR A 72 17.53 -14.13 -2.80
C TYR A 72 18.28 -13.65 -1.54
N VAL A 73 17.80 -14.02 -0.33
CA VAL A 73 18.46 -13.62 0.93
C VAL A 73 19.84 -14.24 1.05
N GLU A 74 20.00 -15.53 0.76
CA GLU A 74 21.31 -16.20 0.78
C GLU A 74 22.29 -15.55 -0.21
N THR A 75 21.84 -15.31 -1.45
CA THR A 75 22.66 -14.67 -2.48
C THR A 75 23.01 -13.24 -2.08
N SER A 76 22.08 -12.48 -1.49
CA SER A 76 22.36 -11.10 -1.02
C SER A 76 23.47 -11.04 0.04
N ALA A 77 23.66 -12.09 0.84
CA ALA A 77 24.69 -12.17 1.87
C ALA A 77 26.03 -12.73 1.36
N GLU A 78 26.03 -13.50 0.28
CA GLU A 78 27.22 -14.19 -0.23
C GLU A 78 27.80 -13.57 -1.51
N ALA A 79 26.96 -12.91 -2.31
CA ALA A 79 27.34 -12.39 -3.61
C ALA A 79 28.32 -11.21 -3.47
N SER A 80 29.24 -11.13 -4.44
CA SER A 80 30.12 -9.97 -4.61
C SER A 80 29.76 -9.13 -5.84
N ASP A 81 28.77 -9.58 -6.61
CA ASP A 81 28.26 -8.89 -7.79
C ASP A 81 26.77 -8.60 -7.58
N PRO A 82 26.35 -7.32 -7.49
CA PRO A 82 24.95 -6.98 -7.30
C PRO A 82 24.04 -7.43 -8.46
N ALA A 83 24.59 -7.72 -9.65
CA ALA A 83 23.81 -8.28 -10.74
C ALA A 83 23.31 -9.70 -10.45
N GLU A 84 24.02 -10.48 -9.63
CA GLU A 84 23.57 -11.82 -9.20
C GLU A 84 22.33 -11.72 -8.30
N VAL A 85 22.25 -10.68 -7.46
CA VAL A 85 21.08 -10.39 -6.62
C VAL A 85 19.96 -9.73 -7.43
N GLY A 86 20.33 -8.83 -8.34
CA GLY A 86 19.39 -8.12 -9.22
C GLY A 86 18.56 -9.08 -10.07
N ALA A 87 19.13 -10.22 -10.47
CA ALA A 87 18.46 -11.23 -11.30
C ALA A 87 17.23 -11.89 -10.65
N TYR A 88 17.04 -11.74 -9.34
CA TYR A 88 15.83 -12.22 -8.65
C TYR A 88 14.63 -11.30 -8.85
N PHE A 89 14.83 -10.05 -9.28
CA PHE A 89 13.76 -9.08 -9.42
C PHE A 89 13.09 -9.15 -10.79
N HIS A 90 11.80 -8.85 -10.83
CA HIS A 90 11.06 -8.70 -12.08
C HIS A 90 11.61 -7.50 -12.90
N PRO A 91 11.58 -7.52 -14.24
CA PRO A 91 12.14 -6.44 -15.07
C PRO A 91 11.59 -5.03 -14.78
N ILE A 92 10.35 -4.92 -14.30
CA ILE A 92 9.77 -3.62 -13.92
C ILE A 92 10.28 -3.11 -12.57
N HIS A 93 10.92 -3.97 -11.76
CA HIS A 93 11.40 -3.61 -10.45
C HIS A 93 12.60 -2.65 -10.55
N PRO A 94 12.69 -1.61 -9.70
CA PRO A 94 13.77 -0.63 -9.73
C PRO A 94 15.16 -1.23 -9.50
N PHE A 95 15.23 -2.37 -8.83
CA PHE A 95 16.47 -3.10 -8.56
C PHE A 95 16.83 -4.17 -9.60
N HIS A 96 16.06 -4.29 -10.67
CA HIS A 96 16.46 -5.13 -11.80
C HIS A 96 17.76 -4.60 -12.43
N PRO A 97 18.69 -5.45 -12.93
CA PRO A 97 19.97 -5.01 -13.50
C PRO A 97 19.83 -4.06 -14.70
N ASP A 98 18.70 -4.09 -15.40
CA ASP A 98 18.44 -3.16 -16.51
C ASP A 98 18.00 -1.76 -16.04
N THR A 99 17.61 -1.63 -14.77
CA THR A 99 17.09 -0.38 -14.18
C THR A 99 18.09 0.26 -13.22
N LEU A 100 18.83 -0.54 -12.45
CA LEU A 100 19.75 -0.05 -11.43
C LEU A 100 21.19 0.01 -11.92
N GLU A 101 21.79 1.21 -11.84
CA GLU A 101 23.22 1.38 -12.13
C GLU A 101 24.09 0.62 -11.11
N ALA A 102 25.12 -0.07 -11.61
CA ALA A 102 25.94 -0.99 -10.81
C ALA A 102 26.59 -0.34 -9.57
N GLU A 103 27.00 0.93 -9.66
CA GLU A 103 27.61 1.66 -8.53
C GLU A 103 26.60 1.95 -7.40
N THR A 104 25.30 2.02 -7.71
CA THR A 104 24.23 2.19 -6.73
C THR A 104 23.77 0.83 -6.20
N ALA A 105 23.76 -0.19 -7.05
CA ALA A 105 23.26 -1.52 -6.73
C ALA A 105 23.97 -2.20 -5.55
N GLU A 106 25.28 -2.01 -5.40
CA GLU A 106 26.06 -2.60 -4.30
C GLU A 106 25.49 -2.22 -2.93
N ALA A 107 25.18 -0.94 -2.71
CA ALA A 107 24.71 -0.43 -1.42
C ALA A 107 23.29 -0.86 -1.05
N TRP A 108 22.48 -1.26 -2.04
CA TRP A 108 21.07 -1.62 -1.83
C TRP A 108 20.84 -3.13 -1.84
N LEU A 109 21.66 -3.89 -2.57
CA LEU A 109 21.42 -5.32 -2.82
C LEU A 109 22.34 -6.26 -2.05
N LEU A 110 23.53 -5.81 -1.65
CA LEU A 110 24.46 -6.65 -0.91
C LEU A 110 24.31 -6.41 0.59
N LYS A 111 24.23 -7.50 1.35
CA LYS A 111 24.25 -7.49 2.82
C LYS A 111 25.66 -7.77 3.30
N ASP A 112 26.16 -6.92 4.20
CA ASP A 112 27.44 -7.12 4.87
C ASP A 112 27.35 -8.15 6.02
N ASP A 113 26.13 -8.42 6.52
CA ASP A 113 25.91 -9.27 7.68
C ASP A 113 25.61 -10.73 7.30
N PRO A 114 26.32 -11.70 7.90
CA PRO A 114 26.07 -13.12 7.67
C PRO A 114 24.70 -13.53 8.22
N VAL A 115 23.98 -14.34 7.44
CA VAL A 115 22.66 -14.86 7.79
C VAL A 115 22.79 -16.20 8.52
N SER A 116 22.15 -16.33 9.68
CA SER A 116 22.11 -17.56 10.47
C SER A 116 20.90 -18.44 10.12
N GLU A 117 19.73 -17.83 9.96
CA GLU A 117 18.47 -18.53 9.72
C GLU A 117 17.52 -17.70 8.85
N ILE A 118 16.76 -18.37 7.98
CA ILE A 118 15.77 -17.77 7.08
C ILE A 118 14.47 -18.57 7.19
N GLU A 119 13.46 -17.93 7.75
CA GLU A 119 12.09 -18.44 7.79
C GLU A 119 11.28 -17.77 6.67
N THR A 120 10.47 -18.58 5.99
CA THR A 120 9.63 -18.14 4.87
C THR A 120 8.27 -18.78 5.01
N GLU A 121 7.21 -18.00 4.91
CA GLU A 121 5.83 -18.48 4.90
C GLU A 121 5.11 -17.86 3.71
N THR A 122 4.45 -18.69 2.89
CA THR A 122 3.60 -18.19 1.80
C THR A 122 2.19 -18.03 2.30
N THR A 123 1.61 -16.87 2.01
CA THR A 123 0.21 -16.57 2.25
C THR A 123 -0.53 -16.62 0.91
N ASP A 124 -1.57 -17.47 0.84
CA ASP A 124 -2.50 -17.49 -0.28
C ASP A 124 -3.35 -16.22 -0.26
N ARG A 125 -2.93 -15.20 -1.01
CA ARG A 125 -3.61 -13.90 -1.12
C ARG A 125 -3.74 -13.46 -2.57
N ASP A 126 -4.87 -12.85 -2.89
CA ASP A 126 -5.04 -12.15 -4.16
C ASP A 126 -4.11 -10.94 -4.22
N VAL A 127 -3.24 -10.92 -5.24
CA VAL A 127 -2.30 -9.82 -5.45
C VAL A 127 -2.91 -8.84 -6.44
N THR A 128 -3.18 -7.62 -5.97
CA THR A 128 -3.70 -6.53 -6.80
C THR A 128 -2.59 -5.53 -7.16
N PRO A 129 -2.74 -4.74 -8.24
CA PRO A 129 -1.80 -3.66 -8.54
C PRO A 129 -1.64 -2.67 -7.39
N ASN A 130 -2.69 -2.39 -6.62
CA ASN A 130 -2.62 -1.53 -5.44
C ASN A 130 -1.70 -2.11 -4.35
N ALA A 131 -1.85 -3.40 -4.05
CA ALA A 131 -1.01 -4.07 -3.05
C ALA A 131 0.47 -4.10 -3.46
N VAL A 132 0.76 -4.20 -4.76
CA VAL A 132 2.14 -4.11 -5.27
C VAL A 132 2.66 -2.67 -5.12
N LEU A 133 1.86 -1.68 -5.52
CA LEU A 133 2.25 -0.26 -5.48
C LEU A 133 2.32 0.32 -4.06
N SER A 134 1.85 -0.37 -3.01
CA SER A 134 2.10 0.04 -1.62
C SER A 134 3.56 -0.14 -1.19
N ALA A 135 4.35 -0.92 -1.92
CA ALA A 135 5.78 -1.09 -1.61
C ALA A 135 6.54 0.25 -1.71
N PRO A 136 7.28 0.67 -0.66
CA PRO A 136 7.96 1.97 -0.63
C PRO A 136 8.91 2.22 -1.80
N VAL A 137 9.61 1.17 -2.27
CA VAL A 137 10.57 1.27 -3.38
C VAL A 137 9.86 1.51 -4.71
N LEU A 138 8.65 0.97 -4.91
CA LEU A 138 7.88 1.18 -6.13
C LEU A 138 7.21 2.55 -6.14
N GLN A 139 6.72 3.03 -4.99
CA GLN A 139 6.21 4.39 -4.84
C GLN A 139 7.26 5.45 -5.21
N ALA A 140 8.50 5.26 -4.73
CA ALA A 140 9.61 6.18 -5.03
C ALA A 140 10.01 6.19 -6.52
N SER A 141 9.66 5.14 -7.28
CA SER A 141 10.16 4.91 -8.64
C SER A 141 9.18 5.31 -9.75
N SER A 142 8.02 5.88 -9.41
CA SER A 142 7.01 6.35 -10.38
C SER A 142 6.60 5.30 -11.42
N ILE A 143 6.50 4.03 -11.01
CA ILE A 143 6.06 2.94 -11.90
C ILE A 143 4.58 3.13 -12.21
N GLU A 144 4.23 3.02 -13.49
CA GLU A 144 2.85 3.15 -13.95
C GLU A 144 2.02 1.94 -13.49
N ARG A 145 0.80 2.20 -13.01
CA ARG A 145 -0.13 1.15 -12.58
C ARG A 145 -0.40 0.12 -13.68
N ASP A 146 -0.50 0.58 -14.93
CA ASP A 146 -0.74 -0.29 -16.08
C ASP A 146 0.40 -1.29 -16.27
N ALA A 147 1.66 -0.89 -16.05
CA ALA A 147 2.81 -1.80 -16.13
C ALA A 147 2.78 -2.87 -15.03
N VAL A 148 2.24 -2.56 -13.85
CA VAL A 148 2.03 -3.53 -12.78
C VAL A 148 0.87 -4.47 -13.12
N ALA A 149 -0.24 -3.94 -13.65
CA ALA A 149 -1.37 -4.75 -14.07
C ALA A 149 -0.95 -5.76 -15.17
N ASP A 150 -0.20 -5.30 -16.17
CA ASP A 150 0.35 -6.14 -17.24
C ASP A 150 1.27 -7.24 -16.69
N ALA A 151 2.06 -6.95 -15.65
CA ALA A 151 2.96 -7.93 -15.03
C ALA A 151 2.21 -8.99 -14.19
N LEU A 152 0.99 -8.70 -13.75
CA LEU A 152 0.15 -9.62 -12.98
C LEU A 152 -0.80 -10.42 -13.89
N GLU A 153 -1.13 -9.90 -15.07
CA GLU A 153 -2.12 -10.49 -15.96
C GLU A 153 -1.70 -11.87 -16.47
N GLY A 154 -2.51 -12.90 -16.17
CA GLY A 154 -2.27 -14.26 -16.63
C GLY A 154 -1.16 -15.01 -15.88
N GLU A 155 -0.46 -14.33 -14.96
CA GLU A 155 0.65 -14.88 -14.18
C GLU A 155 0.18 -15.40 -12.82
N ARG A 156 1.01 -16.25 -12.20
CA ARG A 156 0.80 -16.68 -10.82
C ARG A 156 1.48 -15.71 -9.88
N THR A 157 0.81 -15.44 -8.78
CA THR A 157 1.29 -14.51 -7.76
C THR A 157 1.27 -15.17 -6.40
N ALA A 158 2.21 -14.80 -5.54
CA ALA A 158 2.21 -15.20 -4.14
C ALA A 158 2.80 -14.11 -3.27
N VAL A 159 2.23 -13.95 -2.07
CA VAL A 159 2.79 -13.11 -1.02
C VAL A 159 3.58 -14.01 -0.08
N VAL A 160 4.83 -13.65 0.20
CA VAL A 160 5.71 -14.42 1.07
C VAL A 160 6.23 -13.53 2.18
N ASP A 161 5.99 -13.94 3.41
CA ASP A 161 6.53 -13.35 4.62
C ASP A 161 7.93 -13.94 4.87
N VAL A 162 8.94 -13.10 5.05
CA VAL A 162 10.34 -13.50 5.26
C VAL A 162 10.83 -12.97 6.58
N SER A 163 11.39 -13.85 7.41
CA SER A 163 12.13 -13.48 8.62
C SER A 163 13.58 -13.94 8.50
N VAL A 164 14.51 -13.01 8.64
CA VAL A 164 15.96 -13.24 8.56
C VAL A 164 16.56 -13.01 9.93
N ILE A 165 17.24 -14.01 10.47
CA ILE A 165 17.96 -13.93 11.73
C ILE A 165 19.46 -13.90 11.42
N ASP A 166 20.15 -12.87 11.87
CA ASP A 166 21.59 -12.72 11.72
C ASP A 166 22.38 -13.54 12.77
N GLU A 167 23.71 -13.54 12.70
CA GLU A 167 24.55 -14.20 13.71
C GLU A 167 24.47 -13.56 15.12
N SER A 168 23.99 -12.31 15.22
CA SER A 168 23.78 -11.60 16.49
C SER A 168 22.48 -12.00 17.19
N GLY A 169 21.57 -12.64 16.45
CA GLY A 169 20.22 -12.99 16.88
C GLY A 169 19.19 -11.87 16.63
N GLU A 170 19.57 -10.81 15.91
CA GLU A 170 18.64 -9.78 15.46
C GLU A 170 17.78 -10.33 14.32
N THR A 171 16.47 -10.06 14.38
CA THR A 171 15.51 -10.51 13.38
C THR A 171 15.03 -9.34 12.54
N THR A 172 15.22 -9.43 11.23
CA THR A 172 14.63 -8.52 10.25
C THR A 172 13.53 -9.24 9.50
N ALA A 173 12.32 -8.68 9.47
CA ALA A 173 11.17 -9.24 8.75
C ALA A 173 10.73 -8.33 7.61
N PHE A 174 10.31 -8.91 6.49
CA PHE A 174 9.72 -8.19 5.37
C PHE A 174 8.81 -9.11 4.56
N ASN A 175 7.87 -8.51 3.82
CA ASN A 175 6.97 -9.24 2.94
C ASN A 175 7.34 -8.96 1.50
N ALA A 176 7.17 -9.92 0.62
CA ALA A 176 7.40 -9.70 -0.81
C ALA A 176 6.26 -10.29 -1.64
N VAL A 177 5.95 -9.59 -2.73
CA VAL A 177 5.14 -10.12 -3.82
C VAL A 177 6.06 -10.80 -4.80
N THR A 178 5.77 -12.06 -5.08
CA THR A 178 6.42 -12.84 -6.13
C THR A 178 5.43 -13.07 -7.26
N VAL A 179 5.93 -13.05 -8.48
CA VAL A 179 5.14 -13.28 -9.70
C VAL A 179 5.89 -14.23 -10.62
N THR A 180 5.17 -15.04 -11.39
CA THR A 180 5.81 -15.81 -12.47
C THR A 180 6.07 -14.92 -13.67
N ALA A 181 7.25 -15.07 -14.27
CA ALA A 181 7.61 -14.47 -15.54
C ALA A 181 8.48 -15.47 -16.29
N ASP A 182 8.16 -15.73 -17.56
CA ASP A 182 8.89 -16.69 -18.41
C ASP A 182 9.03 -18.12 -17.82
N GLY A 183 8.07 -18.54 -16.99
CA GLY A 183 8.07 -19.87 -16.35
C GLY A 183 8.93 -19.98 -15.09
N GLU A 184 9.48 -18.87 -14.59
CA GLU A 184 10.25 -18.79 -13.35
C GLU A 184 9.62 -17.76 -12.39
N TRP A 185 9.83 -17.94 -11.09
CA TRP A 185 9.39 -16.95 -10.10
C TRP A 185 10.35 -15.78 -10.03
N SER A 186 9.83 -14.56 -9.88
CA SER A 186 10.58 -13.32 -9.72
C SER A 186 9.96 -12.44 -8.63
N ILE A 187 10.78 -11.59 -7.99
CA ILE A 187 10.35 -10.64 -6.97
C ILE A 187 9.78 -9.40 -7.65
N LEU A 188 8.48 -9.15 -7.49
CA LEU A 188 7.79 -8.00 -8.06
C LEU A 188 7.82 -6.78 -7.14
N ALA A 189 7.75 -7.00 -5.82
CA ALA A 189 7.75 -5.94 -4.82
C ALA A 189 8.23 -6.46 -3.46
N GLN A 190 8.80 -5.58 -2.64
CA GLN A 190 9.25 -5.86 -1.28
C GLN A 190 8.74 -4.78 -0.32
N GLY A 191 8.47 -5.19 0.91
CA GLY A 191 7.91 -4.29 1.93
C GLY A 191 6.50 -3.86 1.62
N ILE A 192 5.71 -4.70 0.92
CA ILE A 192 4.29 -4.42 0.71
C ILE A 192 3.55 -4.45 2.05
N GLU A 193 2.56 -3.58 2.17
CA GLU A 193 1.60 -3.63 3.27
C GLU A 193 0.69 -4.85 3.05
N THR A 194 0.88 -5.85 3.90
CA THR A 194 -0.01 -7.02 4.00
C THR A 194 -0.88 -6.82 5.23
N ASP A 195 -1.80 -5.85 5.16
CA ASP A 195 -2.85 -5.71 6.18
C ASP A 195 -3.73 -6.97 6.14
N ASP A 196 -3.36 -7.98 6.93
CA ASP A 196 -4.16 -9.17 7.25
C ASP A 196 -3.68 -9.88 8.55
N ARG A 197 -2.85 -9.22 9.38
CA ARG A 197 -3.00 -9.55 10.81
C ARG A 197 -4.40 -9.05 11.13
N PRO A 198 -5.28 -9.84 11.79
CA PRO A 198 -6.41 -9.21 12.46
C PRO A 198 -5.78 -8.14 13.35
N LYS A 199 -5.97 -6.86 12.99
CA LYS A 199 -5.66 -5.76 13.89
C LYS A 199 -6.44 -6.16 15.13
N GLU A 200 -5.73 -6.46 16.22
CA GLU A 200 -6.44 -6.66 17.49
C GLU A 200 -7.31 -5.42 17.61
N PRO A 201 -8.64 -5.58 17.73
CA PRO A 201 -9.54 -4.46 17.65
C PRO A 201 -8.98 -3.40 18.57
N SER A 202 -8.69 -2.22 18.01
CA SER A 202 -8.15 -1.17 18.85
C SER A 202 -9.14 -0.99 19.99
N SER A 203 -8.65 -0.72 21.19
CA SER A 203 -9.53 -0.48 22.34
C SER A 203 -10.55 0.62 22.05
N PHE A 204 -10.33 1.42 21.02
CA PHE A 204 -11.21 2.46 20.55
C PHE A 204 -12.03 2.11 19.31
N ASP A 205 -12.30 0.84 19.02
CA ASP A 205 -13.07 0.45 17.83
C ASP A 205 -14.56 0.80 17.87
N ALA A 206 -15.03 1.39 18.96
CA ALA A 206 -16.40 1.82 19.08
C ALA A 206 -16.52 3.33 18.89
N ARG A 207 -17.51 3.74 18.09
CA ARG A 207 -17.96 5.12 18.04
C ARG A 207 -18.39 5.58 19.44
N VAL A 208 -17.96 6.77 19.84
CA VAL A 208 -18.33 7.38 21.14
C VAL A 208 -19.27 8.56 20.96
N VAL A 209 -19.03 9.39 19.95
CA VAL A 209 -19.77 10.62 19.65
C VAL A 209 -20.70 10.35 18.48
N GLU A 210 -21.98 10.70 18.64
CA GLU A 210 -22.98 10.65 17.57
C GLU A 210 -23.01 11.95 16.77
N ASP A 211 -22.98 13.10 17.44
CA ASP A 211 -23.06 14.41 16.80
C ASP A 211 -22.63 15.54 17.77
N ILE A 212 -22.26 16.70 17.24
CA ILE A 212 -22.06 17.93 18.01
C ILE A 212 -22.96 19.05 17.45
N GLU A 213 -23.99 19.39 18.21
CA GLU A 213 -24.88 20.50 17.84
C GLU A 213 -24.38 21.82 18.45
N PHE A 214 -24.13 22.81 17.60
CA PHE A 214 -23.76 24.17 18.03
C PHE A 214 -24.97 25.12 18.09
N ASP A 215 -25.16 25.77 19.24
CA ASP A 215 -26.08 26.90 19.42
C ASP A 215 -25.27 28.20 19.47
N ALA A 216 -25.10 28.82 18.30
CA ALA A 216 -24.34 30.04 18.15
C ALA A 216 -25.01 31.28 18.79
N GLU A 217 -26.32 31.25 19.08
CA GLU A 217 -26.97 32.35 19.79
C GLU A 217 -26.68 32.31 21.29
N ALA A 218 -26.41 31.11 21.82
CA ALA A 218 -26.16 30.87 23.24
C ALA A 218 -24.69 30.56 23.58
N ASP A 219 -23.80 30.48 22.59
CA ASP A 219 -22.40 30.04 22.69
C ASP A 219 -22.27 28.71 23.42
N ARG A 220 -22.98 27.69 22.91
CA ARG A 220 -23.03 26.34 23.51
C ARG A 220 -22.85 25.26 22.47
N ALA A 221 -22.18 24.18 22.87
CA ALA A 221 -22.17 22.92 22.15
C ALA A 221 -22.92 21.87 22.97
N ARG A 222 -23.69 21.04 22.29
CA ARG A 222 -24.20 19.77 22.81
C ARG A 222 -23.49 18.64 22.11
N VAL A 223 -22.67 17.91 22.85
CA VAL A 223 -22.02 16.69 22.38
C VAL A 223 -22.95 15.52 22.68
N GLN A 224 -23.54 14.91 21.66
CA GLN A 224 -24.36 13.69 21.78
C GLN A 224 -23.45 12.47 21.76
N LEU A 225 -23.67 11.55 22.71
CA LEU A 225 -22.98 10.26 22.75
C LEU A 225 -23.88 9.22 22.10
N VAL A 226 -23.27 8.21 21.47
CA VAL A 226 -24.02 7.09 20.91
C VAL A 226 -24.78 6.31 22.00
N ASP A 227 -25.73 5.47 21.61
CA ASP A 227 -26.36 4.52 22.52
C ASP A 227 -25.33 3.50 23.03
N SER A 228 -25.00 3.56 24.33
CA SER A 228 -24.04 2.65 25.00
C SER A 228 -22.60 2.71 24.46
N PRO A 229 -21.89 3.85 24.58
CA PRO A 229 -20.49 3.97 24.16
C PRO A 229 -19.61 2.96 24.91
N VAL A 230 -18.73 2.29 24.17
CA VAL A 230 -17.72 1.37 24.73
C VAL A 230 -16.53 2.20 25.18
N ALA A 231 -16.65 2.79 26.38
CA ALA A 231 -15.54 3.51 27.02
C ALA A 231 -15.64 3.44 28.54
N ASP A 232 -14.48 3.38 29.20
CA ASP A 232 -14.36 3.50 30.65
C ASP A 232 -14.75 4.91 31.11
N SER A 233 -14.35 5.92 30.33
CA SER A 233 -14.76 7.30 30.57
C SER A 233 -14.75 8.12 29.29
N VAL A 234 -15.57 9.17 29.26
CA VAL A 234 -15.61 10.15 28.16
C VAL A 234 -15.53 11.54 28.77
N THR A 235 -14.72 12.40 28.16
CA THR A 235 -14.58 13.82 28.52
C THR A 235 -14.74 14.68 27.28
N ALA A 236 -15.68 15.61 27.31
CA ALA A 236 -15.83 16.66 26.32
C ALA A 236 -15.28 17.97 26.89
N LYS A 237 -14.48 18.69 26.11
CA LYS A 237 -13.83 19.94 26.51
C LYS A 237 -13.90 20.96 25.39
N ALA A 238 -14.16 22.21 25.76
CA ALA A 238 -13.94 23.39 24.96
C ALA A 238 -12.56 23.97 25.35
N GLU A 239 -11.63 24.03 24.40
CA GLU A 239 -10.23 24.38 24.65
C GLU A 239 -10.05 25.83 25.13
N THR A 240 -10.72 26.79 24.49
CA THR A 240 -10.58 28.23 24.78
C THR A 240 -11.46 28.66 25.95
N ALA A 241 -12.74 28.27 25.98
CA ALA A 241 -13.64 28.62 27.09
C ALA A 241 -13.32 27.88 28.39
N TYR A 242 -12.42 26.89 28.34
CA TYR A 242 -12.08 26.00 29.47
C TYR A 242 -13.31 25.31 30.08
N SER A 243 -14.37 25.11 29.29
CA SER A 243 -15.56 24.37 29.71
C SER A 243 -15.31 22.88 29.51
N SER A 244 -15.62 22.06 30.52
CA SER A 244 -15.43 20.62 30.40
C SER A 244 -16.51 19.85 31.16
N ARG A 245 -16.84 18.67 30.63
CA ARG A 245 -17.72 17.67 31.23
C ARG A 245 -17.10 16.29 31.05
N SER A 246 -17.26 15.45 32.05
CA SER A 246 -16.78 14.07 31.98
C SER A 246 -17.74 13.12 32.67
N SER A 247 -17.69 11.86 32.26
CA SER A 247 -18.43 10.76 32.86
C SER A 247 -17.56 9.50 32.87
N SER A 248 -17.49 8.82 34.01
CA SER A 248 -16.91 7.48 34.15
C SER A 248 -17.94 6.36 33.95
N THR A 249 -19.15 6.72 33.52
CA THR A 249 -20.23 5.80 33.17
C THR A 249 -20.96 6.37 31.96
N PRO A 250 -20.31 6.43 30.78
CA PRO A 250 -20.86 7.10 29.62
C PRO A 250 -22.13 6.40 29.08
N ALA A 251 -22.29 5.10 29.32
CA ALA A 251 -23.50 4.33 28.95
C ALA A 251 -24.82 4.71 29.65
N VAL A 252 -24.82 5.69 30.58
CA VAL A 252 -26.04 6.15 31.27
C VAL A 252 -26.35 7.63 31.04
N ILE A 253 -25.62 8.28 30.13
CA ILE A 253 -25.84 9.66 29.75
C ILE A 253 -25.92 9.76 28.23
N ASP A 254 -26.76 10.65 27.74
CA ASP A 254 -26.99 10.79 26.29
C ASP A 254 -26.18 11.97 25.71
N TYR A 255 -25.77 12.95 26.55
CA TYR A 255 -25.07 14.13 26.06
C TYR A 255 -24.28 14.90 27.13
N PHE A 256 -23.38 15.77 26.66
CA PHE A 256 -22.75 16.84 27.43
C PHE A 256 -23.12 18.22 26.87
N ASP A 257 -23.48 19.16 27.74
CA ASP A 257 -23.58 20.58 27.37
C ASP A 257 -22.30 21.32 27.78
N LEU A 258 -21.67 21.97 26.82
CA LEU A 258 -20.49 22.82 26.97
C LEU A 258 -20.86 24.30 26.76
N SER A 259 -19.96 25.17 27.22
CA SER A 259 -19.99 26.60 26.91
C SER A 259 -18.77 26.90 26.08
N LEU A 260 -18.95 27.72 25.05
CA LEU A 260 -17.94 28.00 24.04
C LEU A 260 -17.50 29.46 24.11
N ASP A 261 -16.33 29.75 23.58
CA ASP A 261 -15.89 31.12 23.34
C ASP A 261 -16.48 31.61 22.01
N PRO A 262 -17.27 32.70 21.99
CA PRO A 262 -17.84 33.27 20.76
C PRO A 262 -16.77 33.75 19.76
N ASP A 263 -15.55 34.03 20.22
CA ASP A 263 -14.45 34.50 19.37
C ASP A 263 -13.67 33.34 18.72
N GLY A 264 -13.99 32.08 19.07
CA GLY A 264 -13.35 30.88 18.53
C GLY A 264 -13.01 29.84 19.61
N ASP A 265 -13.47 28.61 19.42
CA ASP A 265 -13.23 27.49 20.31
C ASP A 265 -13.06 26.17 19.54
N GLU A 266 -12.50 25.17 20.20
CA GLU A 266 -12.41 23.80 19.70
C GLU A 266 -13.06 22.86 20.71
N VAL A 267 -14.02 22.06 20.23
CA VAL A 267 -14.61 20.99 21.04
C VAL A 267 -13.82 19.71 20.78
N VAL A 268 -13.10 19.26 21.81
CA VAL A 268 -12.37 17.99 21.81
C VAL A 268 -13.09 16.99 22.70
N VAL A 269 -13.43 15.84 22.12
CA VAL A 269 -13.94 14.69 22.87
C VAL A 269 -12.83 13.67 23.00
N THR A 270 -12.53 13.30 24.24
CA THR A 270 -11.58 12.25 24.57
C THR A 270 -12.31 11.08 25.20
N ALA A 271 -11.90 9.87 24.86
CA ALA A 271 -12.37 8.66 25.50
C ALA A 271 -11.22 7.94 26.16
N THR A 272 -11.52 7.19 27.21
CA THR A 272 -10.61 6.24 27.85
C THR A 272 -11.16 4.84 27.64
N VAL A 273 -10.36 3.93 27.08
CA VAL A 273 -10.71 2.51 26.98
C VAL A 273 -9.51 1.67 27.39
N ASP A 274 -9.76 0.71 28.29
CA ASP A 274 -8.75 -0.18 28.86
C ASP A 274 -7.53 0.56 29.44
N GLY A 275 -7.77 1.76 29.98
CA GLY A 275 -6.75 2.63 30.58
C GLY A 275 -5.93 3.47 29.60
N GLU A 276 -6.13 3.31 28.28
CA GLU A 276 -5.60 4.22 27.26
C GLU A 276 -6.55 5.41 27.08
N THR A 277 -6.05 6.62 26.83
CA THR A 277 -6.88 7.82 26.62
C THR A 277 -6.42 8.57 25.38
N ARG A 278 -7.35 8.83 24.44
CA ARG A 278 -7.07 9.58 23.21
C ARG A 278 -8.25 10.46 22.77
N PRO A 279 -8.02 11.50 21.94
CA PRO A 279 -9.08 12.21 21.23
C PRO A 279 -9.79 11.27 20.25
N VAL A 280 -11.11 11.29 20.27
CA VAL A 280 -11.97 10.48 19.38
C VAL A 280 -12.89 11.32 18.52
N HIS A 281 -13.03 12.61 18.83
CA HIS A 281 -13.71 13.59 17.99
C HIS A 281 -13.12 14.97 18.23
N ARG A 282 -13.02 15.77 17.17
CA ARG A 282 -12.58 17.17 17.23
C ARG A 282 -13.36 17.99 16.22
N GLU A 283 -13.88 19.13 16.66
CA GLU A 283 -14.64 20.04 15.79
C GLU A 283 -14.51 21.52 16.21
N GLN A 284 -14.43 22.41 15.21
CA GLN A 284 -14.20 23.85 15.40
C GLN A 284 -15.50 24.65 15.56
N TYR A 285 -15.46 25.68 16.40
CA TYR A 285 -16.51 26.69 16.59
C TYR A 285 -15.89 28.10 16.46
N PRO A 286 -16.59 29.09 15.88
CA PRO A 286 -17.92 29.01 15.29
C PRO A 286 -17.93 28.30 13.93
N VAL A 287 -19.10 27.77 13.56
CA VAL A 287 -19.32 27.04 12.29
C VAL A 287 -18.97 27.90 11.06
N ALA A 288 -18.98 29.22 11.17
CA ALA A 288 -18.59 30.11 10.08
C ALA A 288 -17.08 30.13 9.79
N ASP A 289 -16.25 29.77 10.78
CA ASP A 289 -14.79 29.83 10.70
C ASP A 289 -14.17 28.42 10.57
N ARG A 290 -14.99 27.36 10.54
CA ARG A 290 -14.50 25.98 10.39
C ARG A 290 -13.94 25.74 9.00
N ALA A 291 -12.86 24.98 8.91
CA ALA A 291 -12.28 24.57 7.64
C ALA A 291 -13.06 23.40 6.99
N VAL A 292 -13.49 22.42 7.79
CA VAL A 292 -14.24 21.24 7.35
C VAL A 292 -15.74 21.52 7.41
N ASP A 293 -16.45 21.37 6.30
CA ASP A 293 -17.90 21.56 6.23
C ASP A 293 -18.66 20.28 6.58
N GLU A 294 -18.33 19.19 5.90
CA GLU A 294 -18.98 17.89 6.05
C GLU A 294 -18.01 16.77 5.70
N ILE A 295 -18.12 15.64 6.41
CA ILE A 295 -17.50 14.38 6.02
C ILE A 295 -18.62 13.41 5.66
N SER A 296 -18.56 12.90 4.44
CA SER A 296 -19.53 11.92 3.94
C SER A 296 -18.84 10.61 3.62
N PHE A 297 -19.44 9.50 4.05
CA PHE A 297 -18.93 8.16 3.82
C PHE A 297 -19.72 7.47 2.72
N ASP A 298 -19.01 6.83 1.79
CA ASP A 298 -19.60 6.01 0.73
C ASP A 298 -19.11 4.57 0.87
N GLU A 299 -20.01 3.68 1.27
CA GLU A 299 -19.80 2.23 1.41
C GLU A 299 -19.68 1.49 0.06
N ARG A 300 -19.98 2.16 -1.05
CA ARG A 300 -19.93 1.57 -2.40
C ARG A 300 -19.47 2.61 -3.40
N PRO A 301 -18.23 3.09 -3.28
CA PRO A 301 -17.70 4.07 -4.21
C PRO A 301 -17.77 3.52 -5.64
N ASP A 302 -18.00 4.40 -6.60
CA ASP A 302 -17.97 4.05 -8.04
C ASP A 302 -16.58 3.56 -8.48
N THR A 303 -15.57 3.66 -7.61
CA THR A 303 -14.21 3.20 -7.85
C THR A 303 -13.99 1.81 -7.26
N GLU A 304 -13.37 0.90 -8.01
CA GLU A 304 -12.95 -0.41 -7.49
C GLU A 304 -11.65 -0.33 -6.64
N LEU A 305 -11.21 0.88 -6.27
CA LEU A 305 -9.96 1.08 -5.54
C LEU A 305 -10.09 0.84 -4.03
N PHE A 306 -11.28 1.07 -3.48
CA PHE A 306 -11.56 1.00 -2.05
C PHE A 306 -12.95 0.40 -1.84
N ASP A 307 -13.11 -0.37 -0.76
CA ASP A 307 -14.43 -0.89 -0.37
C ASP A 307 -15.31 0.22 0.23
N ALA A 308 -14.70 1.23 0.87
CA ALA A 308 -15.36 2.44 1.32
C ALA A 308 -14.47 3.68 1.11
N THR A 309 -15.08 4.85 0.96
CA THR A 309 -14.36 6.13 0.90
C THR A 309 -14.97 7.16 1.84
N ALA A 310 -14.14 8.07 2.32
CA ALA A 310 -14.57 9.30 2.97
C ALA A 310 -14.30 10.49 2.05
N ARG A 311 -15.33 11.29 1.81
CA ARG A 311 -15.22 12.58 1.14
C ARG A 311 -15.38 13.70 2.16
N VAL A 312 -14.30 14.46 2.33
CA VAL A 312 -14.24 15.65 3.18
C VAL A 312 -14.50 16.87 2.31
N GLU A 313 -15.59 17.59 2.59
CA GLU A 313 -15.91 18.86 1.96
C GLU A 313 -15.40 20.03 2.82
N PHE A 314 -14.82 21.05 2.17
CA PHE A 314 -14.26 22.21 2.85
C PHE A 314 -15.12 23.44 2.61
N THR A 315 -15.16 24.34 3.60
CA THR A 315 -15.95 25.58 3.53
C THR A 315 -15.41 26.58 2.51
N GLY A 316 -14.12 26.49 2.18
CA GLY A 316 -13.40 27.45 1.35
C GLY A 316 -12.87 28.67 2.12
N GLU A 317 -13.09 28.72 3.43
CA GLU A 317 -12.60 29.79 4.32
C GLU A 317 -11.28 29.39 5.02
N GLN A 318 -10.81 28.15 4.83
CA GLN A 318 -9.53 27.71 5.38
C GLN A 318 -8.35 28.49 4.79
N THR A 319 -7.48 29.00 5.67
CA THR A 319 -6.24 29.70 5.28
C THR A 319 -5.05 28.93 5.82
N GLY A 320 -4.12 28.55 4.93
CA GLY A 320 -2.91 27.84 5.29
C GLY A 320 -2.11 27.43 4.06
N ASP A 321 -0.92 26.91 4.29
CA ASP A 321 -0.01 26.46 3.25
C ASP A 321 -0.45 25.12 2.66
N ARG A 322 -0.98 24.20 3.49
CA ARG A 322 -1.38 22.85 3.10
C ARG A 322 -2.53 22.34 3.95
N ILE A 323 -3.44 21.59 3.35
CA ILE A 323 -4.40 20.76 4.08
C ILE A 323 -4.24 19.30 3.66
N VAL A 324 -4.30 18.41 4.65
CA VAL A 324 -4.12 16.96 4.52
C VAL A 324 -5.35 16.27 5.13
N VAL A 325 -5.87 15.28 4.42
CA VAL A 325 -6.87 14.34 4.90
C VAL A 325 -6.21 12.98 4.91
N GLU A 326 -6.26 12.30 6.04
CA GLU A 326 -5.66 10.98 6.24
C GLU A 326 -6.66 10.03 6.89
N SER A 327 -6.55 8.76 6.54
CA SER A 327 -7.25 7.65 7.17
C SER A 327 -6.28 6.92 8.10
N THR A 328 -6.67 6.75 9.37
CA THR A 328 -5.79 6.19 10.40
C THR A 328 -5.49 4.69 10.25
N VAL A 329 -6.45 3.91 9.75
CA VAL A 329 -6.35 2.45 9.66
C VAL A 329 -6.00 2.03 8.24
N GLN A 330 -6.73 2.56 7.25
CA GLN A 330 -6.47 2.30 5.84
C GLN A 330 -5.16 2.94 5.35
N GLY A 331 -4.72 4.02 5.99
CA GLY A 331 -3.44 4.67 5.70
C GLY A 331 -3.42 5.50 4.41
N ASP A 332 -4.56 5.68 3.75
CA ASP A 332 -4.70 6.54 2.57
C ASP A 332 -4.62 8.03 2.97
N GLU A 333 -3.94 8.83 2.14
CA GLU A 333 -3.70 10.26 2.35
C GLU A 333 -4.02 11.05 1.07
N ALA A 334 -4.77 12.14 1.23
CA ALA A 334 -4.98 13.14 0.19
C ALA A 334 -4.59 14.52 0.70
N SER A 335 -3.96 15.34 -0.13
CA SER A 335 -3.57 16.70 0.27
C SER A 335 -3.61 17.70 -0.88
N ILE A 336 -3.70 18.98 -0.53
CA ILE A 336 -3.71 20.07 -1.50
C ILE A 336 -3.00 21.31 -0.95
N GLU A 337 -2.31 22.01 -1.87
CA GLU A 337 -1.56 23.23 -1.61
C GLU A 337 -1.85 24.27 -2.72
N PRO A 338 -2.20 25.52 -2.37
CA PRO A 338 -2.42 26.03 -1.02
C PRO A 338 -3.77 25.60 -0.44
N ALA A 339 -3.91 25.61 0.90
CA ALA A 339 -5.10 25.07 1.58
C ALA A 339 -6.40 25.75 1.14
N ASP A 340 -6.37 27.05 0.81
CA ASP A 340 -7.53 27.84 0.35
C ASP A 340 -8.11 27.39 -1.00
N THR A 341 -7.41 26.50 -1.71
CA THR A 341 -7.92 25.91 -2.97
C THR A 341 -8.69 24.61 -2.76
N ALA A 342 -8.67 24.05 -1.55
CA ALA A 342 -9.39 22.83 -1.22
C ALA A 342 -10.90 23.07 -1.30
N THR A 343 -11.59 22.26 -2.10
CA THR A 343 -13.07 22.22 -2.13
C THR A 343 -13.57 20.90 -1.57
N HIS A 344 -12.88 19.81 -1.89
CA HIS A 344 -13.05 18.51 -1.27
C HIS A 344 -11.75 17.70 -1.43
N LEU A 345 -11.58 16.70 -0.57
CA LEU A 345 -10.59 15.63 -0.70
C LEU A 345 -11.29 14.29 -0.42
N THR A 346 -10.84 13.23 -1.08
CA THR A 346 -11.37 11.88 -0.90
C THR A 346 -10.23 10.96 -0.52
N VAL A 347 -10.45 10.13 0.50
CA VAL A 347 -9.55 9.05 0.92
C VAL A 347 -10.31 7.74 1.02
N GLY A 348 -9.64 6.62 0.76
CA GLY A 348 -10.11 5.29 1.15
C GLY A 348 -10.18 5.18 2.68
N VAL A 349 -11.14 4.41 3.18
CA VAL A 349 -11.29 4.17 4.63
C VAL A 349 -11.62 2.72 4.91
N ASP A 350 -11.17 2.24 6.07
CA ASP A 350 -11.65 0.98 6.66
C ASP A 350 -13.06 1.17 7.26
N ALA A 351 -14.02 0.36 6.81
CA ALA A 351 -15.42 0.49 7.24
C ALA A 351 -15.68 -0.04 8.66
N GLU A 352 -14.73 -0.72 9.28
CA GLU A 352 -14.88 -1.26 10.63
C GLU A 352 -14.35 -0.27 11.68
N ASP A 353 -13.18 0.33 11.42
CA ASP A 353 -12.49 1.09 12.46
C ASP A 353 -11.76 2.37 12.11
N ASP A 354 -11.92 2.88 10.89
CA ASP A 354 -11.17 4.07 10.50
C ASP A 354 -11.63 5.37 11.16
N GLU A 355 -10.68 6.28 11.32
CA GLU A 355 -10.89 7.68 11.65
C GLU A 355 -10.32 8.53 10.52
N VAL A 356 -11.12 9.50 10.07
CA VAL A 356 -10.68 10.53 9.15
C VAL A 356 -10.12 11.68 9.97
N VAL A 357 -8.87 12.01 9.72
CA VAL A 357 -8.15 13.10 10.39
C VAL A 357 -7.86 14.18 9.35
N VAL A 358 -8.16 15.42 9.71
CA VAL A 358 -7.89 16.57 8.86
C VAL A 358 -6.87 17.45 9.54
N THR A 359 -5.76 17.69 8.87
CA THR A 359 -4.62 18.47 9.35
C THR A 359 -4.43 19.70 8.47
N LEU A 360 -4.42 20.88 9.08
CA LEU A 360 -4.12 22.16 8.42
C LEU A 360 -2.74 22.64 8.85
N THR A 361 -1.90 22.97 7.88
CA THR A 361 -0.57 23.55 8.11
C THR A 361 -0.58 25.02 7.73
N ASP A 362 -0.33 25.91 8.68
CA ASP A 362 -0.07 27.33 8.47
C ASP A 362 1.33 27.67 9.01
N GLY A 363 2.32 27.77 8.11
CA GLY A 363 3.73 27.92 8.48
C GLY A 363 4.44 26.58 8.73
N GLU A 364 5.10 26.45 9.88
CA GLU A 364 5.99 25.31 10.18
C GLU A 364 5.32 24.19 10.97
N GLU A 365 4.16 24.43 11.59
CA GLU A 365 3.53 23.49 12.51
C GLU A 365 2.16 23.04 11.95
N PRO A 366 1.97 21.74 11.67
CA PRO A 366 0.66 21.20 11.34
C PRO A 366 -0.25 21.14 12.58
N GLU A 367 -1.54 21.43 12.40
CA GLU A 367 -2.57 21.35 13.42
C GLU A 367 -3.69 20.42 12.96
N GLU A 368 -4.04 19.41 13.79
CA GLU A 368 -5.24 18.61 13.58
C GLU A 368 -6.46 19.48 13.89
N ILE A 369 -7.27 19.75 12.87
CA ILE A 369 -8.44 20.64 12.96
C ILE A 369 -9.77 19.90 12.97
N HIS A 370 -9.77 18.63 12.56
CA HIS A 370 -10.94 17.76 12.62
C HIS A 370 -10.50 16.30 12.80
N ARG A 371 -11.30 15.54 13.55
CA ARG A 371 -11.17 14.09 13.66
C ARG A 371 -12.56 13.52 13.82
N GLU A 372 -12.89 12.53 12.99
CA GLU A 372 -14.18 11.85 13.06
C GLU A 372 -14.03 10.39 12.66
N ARG A 373 -14.76 9.51 13.35
CA ARG A 373 -14.77 8.09 13.05
C ARG A 373 -15.70 7.79 11.89
N TYR A 374 -15.29 6.86 11.02
CA TYR A 374 -16.17 6.23 10.04
C TYR A 374 -17.49 5.77 10.67
N TYR A 375 -18.59 6.12 10.01
CA TYR A 375 -19.93 5.64 10.33
C TYR A 375 -20.81 5.66 9.07
N PRO A 376 -21.48 4.54 8.74
CA PRO A 376 -22.32 4.44 7.54
C PRO A 376 -23.71 5.08 7.66
#